data_AF-A0A1X4HTI8-F1
#
_entry.id   AF-A0A1X4HTI8-F1
#
_cell.length_a   1.000
_cell.length_b   1.000
_cell.length_c   1.000
_cell.angle_alpha   90.00
_cell.angle_beta   90.00
_cell.angle_gamma   90.00
#
_symmetry.space_group_name_H-M   'P 1'
#
loop_
_entity.id
_entity.type
_entity.pdbx_description
1 polymer ?
#
loop_
_entity_poly.entity_id
_entity_poly.type
_entity_poly.pdbx_seq_one_letter_code
_entity_poly.pdbx_strand_id
1 'polypeptide(L)'
;MCANDFAADDTGRGLLVRRGEVSNAYLWRSGQVRGYSVVICTGRHVAEPTEPDEEAAAFWRDVLAPARIGLVLQARSWTGDPEVLEPDRCAEWRWWKPQDLPAAVVPYTRRAIDEVLQGRPYSEIGWGER
;
A
#
# COMPACT_ATOMS: atom_id res chain seq x y z
N MET A 1 -9.25 26.89 -6.29
CA MET A 1 -8.07 26.01 -6.17
C MET A 1 -7.76 25.86 -4.69
N CYS A 2 -7.80 24.64 -4.15
CA CYS A 2 -7.44 24.40 -2.75
C CYS A 2 -5.95 24.74 -2.58
N ALA A 3 -5.66 25.81 -1.84
CA ALA A 3 -4.31 26.22 -1.49
C ALA A 3 -3.75 25.30 -0.39
N ASN A 4 -3.52 24.04 -0.75
CA ASN A 4 -2.79 23.14 0.15
C ASN A 4 -1.30 23.44 0.02
N ASP A 5 -0.66 23.71 1.14
CA ASP A 5 0.80 23.80 1.21
C ASP A 5 1.39 22.38 1.14
N PHE A 6 1.80 21.96 -0.05
CA PHE A 6 2.44 20.65 -0.25
C PHE A 6 3.91 20.62 0.19
N ALA A 7 4.47 21.71 0.70
CA ALA A 7 5.77 21.69 1.36
C ALA A 7 5.69 21.19 2.80
N ALA A 8 4.53 21.34 3.46
CA ALA A 8 4.32 20.94 4.86
C ALA A 8 4.31 19.41 5.07
N ASP A 9 4.82 18.96 6.23
CA ASP A 9 4.76 17.55 6.65
C ASP A 9 3.35 17.10 7.03
N ASP A 10 2.49 18.02 7.47
CA ASP A 10 1.07 17.80 7.72
C ASP A 10 0.26 18.89 6.99
N THR A 11 -0.51 18.46 5.99
CA THR A 11 -1.37 19.35 5.17
C THR A 11 -2.75 19.58 5.79
N GLY A 12 -2.98 19.10 7.01
CA GLY A 12 -4.29 18.97 7.64
C GLY A 12 -5.10 17.77 7.10
N ARG A 13 -4.96 17.43 5.82
CA ARG A 13 -5.67 16.32 5.16
C ARG A 13 -4.87 15.03 5.05
N GLY A 14 -3.55 15.12 5.01
CA GLY A 14 -2.66 13.98 4.90
C GLY A 14 -1.31 14.24 5.54
N LEU A 15 -0.73 13.18 6.09
CA LEU A 15 0.61 13.17 6.69
C LEU A 15 1.62 12.74 5.63
N LEU A 16 2.70 13.50 5.46
CA LEU A 16 3.76 13.18 4.51
C LEU A 16 4.43 11.86 4.90
N VAL A 17 4.45 10.90 3.97
CA VAL A 17 5.13 9.61 4.14
C VAL A 17 6.37 9.50 3.28
N ARG A 18 6.45 10.23 2.16
CA ARG A 18 7.63 10.28 1.29
C ARG A 18 7.72 11.60 0.53
N ARG A 19 8.90 12.20 0.51
CA ARG A 19 9.26 13.24 -0.46
C ARG A 19 9.90 12.58 -1.67
N GLY A 20 9.34 12.84 -2.84
CA GLY A 20 9.90 12.50 -4.14
C GLY A 20 10.53 13.72 -4.78
N GLU A 21 11.08 13.52 -5.97
CA GLU A 21 11.75 14.57 -6.73
C GLU A 21 10.75 15.56 -7.33
N VAL A 22 9.65 15.04 -7.86
CA VAL A 22 8.62 15.79 -8.58
C VAL A 22 7.24 15.68 -7.93
N SER A 23 7.14 14.90 -6.86
CA SER A 23 5.90 14.65 -6.15
C SER A 23 6.12 14.26 -4.69
N ASN A 24 5.08 14.38 -3.88
CA ASN A 24 5.08 13.92 -2.50
C ASN A 24 3.97 12.88 -2.30
N ALA A 25 4.25 11.86 -1.50
CA ALA A 25 3.26 10.87 -1.08
C ALA A 25 2.78 11.16 0.36
N TYR A 26 1.46 11.15 0.55
CA TYR A 26 0.82 11.42 1.83
C TYR A 26 -0.08 10.26 2.24
N LEU A 27 -0.03 9.84 3.50
CA LEU A 27 -1.06 9.02 4.09
C LEU A 27 -2.31 9.89 4.28
N TRP A 28 -3.33 9.62 3.49
CA TRP A 28 -4.50 10.49 3.43
C TRP A 28 -5.47 10.18 4.57
N ARG A 29 -5.81 11.19 5.37
CA ARG A 29 -6.70 11.08 6.53
C ARG A 29 -8.15 11.39 6.17
N SER A 30 -8.39 12.22 5.14
CA SER A 30 -9.73 12.69 4.77
C SER A 30 -10.28 12.01 3.51
N GLY A 31 -11.25 11.10 3.63
CA GLY A 31 -11.90 10.53 2.46
C GLY A 31 -12.61 9.21 2.74
N GLN A 32 -13.24 8.67 1.70
CA GLN A 32 -14.05 7.45 1.75
C GLN A 32 -13.21 6.16 1.92
N VAL A 33 -11.88 6.27 1.76
CA VAL A 33 -10.97 5.11 1.84
C VAL A 33 -9.78 5.44 2.74
N ARG A 34 -9.81 4.92 3.97
CA ARG A 34 -8.71 5.05 4.95
C ARG A 34 -7.57 4.10 4.59
N GLY A 35 -6.33 4.50 4.89
CA GLY A 35 -5.13 3.67 4.66
C GLY A 35 -4.54 3.75 3.25
N TYR A 36 -5.06 4.63 2.41
CA TYR A 36 -4.48 4.90 1.09
C TYR A 36 -3.40 5.97 1.18
N SER A 37 -2.34 5.78 0.40
CA SER A 37 -1.37 6.83 0.12
C SER A 37 -1.78 7.55 -1.18
N VAL A 38 -1.79 8.88 -1.15
CA VAL A 38 -2.04 9.72 -2.33
C VAL A 38 -0.72 10.37 -2.72
N VAL A 39 -0.33 10.24 -3.98
CA VAL A 39 0.86 10.88 -4.55
C VAL A 39 0.42 12.11 -5.34
N ILE A 40 1.00 13.26 -5.00
CA ILE A 40 0.61 14.56 -5.54
C ILE A 40 1.85 15.19 -6.17
N CYS A 41 1.78 15.49 -7.47
CA CYS A 41 2.81 16.25 -8.17
C CYS A 41 2.94 17.66 -7.56
N THR A 42 4.17 18.09 -7.27
CA THR A 42 4.48 19.38 -6.64
C THR A 42 4.84 20.46 -7.66
N GLY A 43 5.01 20.10 -8.93
CA GLY A 43 5.39 20.96 -10.06
C GLY A 43 4.22 21.37 -10.98
N ARG A 44 4.54 21.69 -12.25
CA ARG A 44 3.55 22.12 -13.26
C ARG A 44 2.88 20.88 -13.85
N HIS A 45 1.75 20.50 -13.27
CA HIS A 45 1.00 19.32 -13.68
C HIS A 45 0.36 19.48 -15.08
N VAL A 46 0.98 18.93 -16.14
CA VAL A 46 0.31 18.35 -17.33
C VAL A 46 1.31 17.40 -18.02
N ALA A 47 1.31 16.13 -17.65
CA ALA A 47 1.81 15.07 -18.54
C ALA A 47 0.62 14.18 -18.87
N GLU A 48 0.27 14.07 -20.14
CA GLU A 48 -0.75 13.11 -20.57
C GLU A 48 -0.25 11.70 -20.23
N PRO A 49 -1.04 10.84 -19.56
CA PRO A 49 -0.60 9.51 -19.16
C PRO A 49 -0.04 8.64 -20.30
N THR A 50 -0.37 8.99 -21.54
CA THR A 50 0.06 8.31 -22.76
C THR A 50 1.34 8.87 -23.37
N GLU A 51 1.86 9.99 -22.87
CA GLU A 51 3.06 10.67 -23.41
C GLU A 51 4.03 11.02 -22.27
N PRO A 52 4.72 10.02 -21.69
CA PRO A 52 5.60 10.28 -20.56
C PRO A 52 6.91 10.94 -21.02
N ASP A 53 7.16 12.15 -20.54
CA ASP A 53 8.49 12.76 -20.52
C ASP A 53 9.28 12.35 -19.25
N GLU A 54 10.44 12.95 -19.03
CA GLU A 54 11.30 12.62 -17.88
C GLU A 54 10.64 12.94 -16.53
N GLU A 55 9.88 14.05 -16.45
CA GLU A 55 9.15 14.47 -15.25
C GLU A 55 7.98 13.50 -14.98
N ALA A 56 7.25 13.09 -16.01
CA ALA A 56 6.20 12.08 -15.92
C ALA A 56 6.74 10.71 -15.47
N ALA A 57 7.89 10.31 -16.00
CA ALA A 57 8.55 9.08 -15.57
C ALA A 57 9.00 9.14 -14.11
N ALA A 58 9.50 10.29 -13.65
CA ALA A 58 9.82 10.52 -12.24
C ALA A 58 8.58 10.46 -11.34
N PHE A 59 7.45 11.04 -11.78
CA PHE A 59 6.18 10.95 -11.08
C PHE A 59 5.72 9.48 -10.94
N TRP A 60 5.77 8.69 -12.02
CA TRP A 60 5.38 7.28 -11.94
C TRP A 60 6.30 6.46 -11.04
N ARG A 61 7.61 6.76 -11.01
CA ARG A 61 8.52 6.17 -10.02
C ARG A 61 8.09 6.54 -8.60
N ASP A 62 7.78 7.81 -8.35
CA ASP A 62 7.31 8.26 -7.04
C ASP A 62 5.96 7.66 -6.63
N VAL A 63 5.06 7.37 -7.59
CA VAL A 63 3.78 6.68 -7.39
C VAL A 63 3.98 5.22 -6.98
N LEU A 64 4.98 4.55 -7.55
CA LEU A 64 5.31 3.16 -7.24
C LEU A 64 6.19 3.02 -5.99
N ALA A 65 6.85 4.09 -5.59
CA ALA A 65 7.77 4.13 -4.46
C ALA A 65 7.19 4.36 -3.05
N PRO A 66 5.91 4.76 -2.80
CA PRO A 66 5.42 4.93 -1.45
C PRO A 66 5.37 3.57 -0.79
N ALA A 67 5.85 3.55 0.44
CA ALA A 67 5.89 2.34 1.20
C ALA A 67 4.48 1.92 1.64
N ARG A 68 4.23 0.62 1.62
CA ARG A 68 2.92 0.04 1.92
C ARG A 68 2.85 -0.33 3.40
N ILE A 69 1.77 0.08 4.06
CA ILE A 69 1.36 -0.47 5.35
C ILE A 69 0.34 -1.57 5.08
N GLY A 70 0.67 -2.81 5.48
CA GLY A 70 -0.27 -3.92 5.49
C GLY A 70 -0.88 -4.08 6.87
N LEU A 71 -2.21 -4.15 6.96
CA LEU A 71 -2.91 -4.53 8.19
C LEU A 71 -3.37 -5.97 8.05
N VAL A 72 -2.91 -6.85 8.95
CA VAL A 72 -3.29 -8.26 8.99
C VAL A 72 -4.04 -8.52 10.27
N LEU A 73 -5.23 -9.12 10.15
CA LEU A 73 -6.14 -9.35 11.26
C LEU A 73 -6.41 -10.85 11.38
N GLN A 74 -6.24 -11.39 12.58
CA GLN A 74 -6.64 -12.76 12.88
C GLN A 74 -8.12 -12.77 13.30
N ALA A 75 -8.96 -13.43 12.51
CA ALA A 75 -10.33 -13.72 12.92
C ALA A 75 -10.31 -14.75 14.08
N ARG A 76 -10.86 -14.37 15.24
CA ARG A 76 -10.97 -15.27 16.41
C ARG A 76 -12.18 -16.20 16.34
N SER A 77 -13.21 -15.77 15.61
CA SER A 77 -14.42 -16.53 15.34
C SER A 77 -15.05 -16.02 14.03
N TRP A 78 -15.76 -16.90 13.33
CA TRP A 78 -16.61 -16.57 12.20
C TRP A 78 -17.76 -17.57 12.12
N THR A 79 -18.78 -17.23 11.33
CA THR A 79 -19.97 -18.08 11.08
C THR A 79 -20.15 -18.26 9.58
N GLY A 80 -20.68 -19.42 9.18
CA GLY A 80 -20.81 -19.79 7.78
C GLY A 80 -19.50 -20.26 7.16
N ASP A 81 -19.57 -20.64 5.89
CA ASP A 81 -18.43 -21.09 5.10
C ASP A 81 -17.92 -19.96 4.20
N PRO A 82 -16.60 -19.78 4.03
CA PRO A 82 -16.08 -18.81 3.07
C PRO A 82 -16.43 -19.19 1.64
N GLU A 83 -16.86 -18.20 0.85
CA GLU A 83 -17.24 -18.37 -0.55
C GLU A 83 -16.37 -17.49 -1.47
N VAL A 84 -16.13 -17.98 -2.70
CA VAL A 84 -15.45 -17.21 -3.74
C VAL A 84 -16.47 -16.31 -4.44
N LEU A 85 -16.44 -15.01 -4.13
CA LEU A 85 -17.37 -14.03 -4.71
C LEU A 85 -16.90 -13.41 -6.03
N GLU A 86 -15.63 -13.61 -6.40
CA GLU A 86 -15.00 -13.05 -7.61
C GLU A 86 -14.30 -14.17 -8.39
N PRO A 87 -15.05 -15.10 -9.03
CA PRO A 87 -14.51 -16.32 -9.64
C PRO A 87 -13.59 -16.06 -10.84
N ASP A 88 -13.73 -14.91 -11.50
CA ASP A 88 -12.87 -14.45 -12.59
C ASP A 88 -11.49 -13.96 -12.11
N ARG A 89 -11.37 -13.60 -10.83
CA ARG A 89 -10.12 -13.13 -10.21
C ARG A 89 -9.46 -14.18 -9.32
N CYS A 90 -10.21 -15.16 -8.83
CA CYS A 90 -9.72 -16.20 -7.94
C CYS A 90 -9.37 -17.46 -8.75
N ALA A 91 -8.07 -17.62 -9.04
CA ALA A 91 -7.59 -18.80 -9.75
C ALA A 91 -7.82 -20.11 -8.96
N GLU A 92 -7.72 -20.07 -7.63
CA GLU A 92 -7.92 -21.21 -6.75
C GLU A 92 -8.21 -20.78 -5.31
N TRP A 93 -9.01 -21.59 -4.60
CA TRP A 93 -9.25 -21.45 -3.17
C TRP A 93 -9.11 -22.79 -2.45
N ARG A 94 -8.28 -22.82 -1.39
CA ARG A 94 -8.00 -24.01 -0.57
C ARG A 94 -7.66 -23.64 0.87
N TRP A 95 -7.91 -24.57 1.78
CA TRP A 95 -7.39 -24.51 3.14
C TRP A 95 -5.97 -25.06 3.20
N TRP A 96 -5.09 -24.33 3.89
CA TRP A 96 -3.71 -24.72 4.12
C TRP A 96 -3.42 -24.69 5.61
N LYS A 97 -2.62 -25.65 6.10
CA LYS A 97 -1.94 -25.46 7.38
C LYS A 97 -0.88 -24.37 7.19
N PRO A 98 -0.64 -23.49 8.18
CA PRO A 98 0.33 -22.41 8.00
C PRO A 98 1.75 -22.88 7.65
N GLN A 99 2.18 -24.02 8.19
CA GLN A 99 3.49 -24.63 7.88
C GLN A 99 3.59 -25.21 6.46
N ASP A 100 2.46 -25.46 5.80
CA ASP A 100 2.38 -26.13 4.50
C ASP A 100 2.01 -25.16 3.36
N LEU A 101 2.14 -23.84 3.59
CA LEU A 101 1.82 -22.82 2.58
C LEU A 101 2.67 -23.00 1.30
N PRO A 102 2.09 -22.84 0.10
CA PRO A 102 2.81 -23.05 -1.15
C PRO A 102 3.90 -22.00 -1.37
N ALA A 103 4.96 -22.36 -2.10
CA ALA A 103 6.09 -21.48 -2.38
C ALA A 103 5.69 -20.18 -3.08
N ALA A 104 4.59 -20.20 -3.85
CA ALA A 104 4.08 -19.06 -4.61
C ALA A 104 3.38 -17.98 -3.75
N VAL A 105 3.27 -18.14 -2.42
CA VAL A 105 2.72 -17.08 -1.55
C VAL A 105 3.64 -15.86 -1.56
N VAL A 106 3.06 -14.68 -1.77
CA VAL A 106 3.79 -13.41 -1.77
C VAL A 106 4.57 -13.23 -0.45
N PRO A 107 5.86 -12.85 -0.47
CA PRO A 107 6.73 -12.91 0.71
C PRO A 107 6.20 -12.16 1.95
N TYR A 108 5.61 -10.97 1.77
CA TYR A 108 5.08 -10.21 2.91
C TYR A 108 3.89 -10.91 3.57
N THR A 109 3.06 -11.64 2.81
CA THR A 109 1.92 -12.40 3.34
C THR A 109 2.41 -13.57 4.18
N ARG A 110 3.41 -14.30 3.69
CA ARG A 110 4.04 -15.39 4.44
C ARG A 110 4.63 -14.88 5.76
N ARG A 111 5.41 -13.79 5.70
CA ARG A 111 5.97 -13.14 6.89
C ARG A 111 4.86 -12.75 7.89
N ALA A 112 3.78 -12.11 7.43
CA ALA A 112 2.71 -11.70 8.32
C ALA A 112 2.03 -12.89 9.03
N ILE A 113 1.82 -14.01 8.34
CA ILE A 113 1.28 -15.24 8.95
C ILE A 113 2.24 -15.77 10.03
N ASP A 114 3.54 -15.86 9.72
CA ASP A 114 4.54 -16.35 10.67
C ASP A 114 4.64 -15.47 11.94
N GLU A 115 4.61 -14.15 11.76
CA GLU A 115 4.67 -13.17 12.86
C GLU A 115 3.43 -13.24 13.75
N VAL A 116 2.24 -13.32 13.17
CA VAL A 116 0.97 -13.47 13.89
C VAL A 116 0.96 -14.75 14.72
N LEU A 117 1.41 -15.87 14.15
CA LEU A 117 1.50 -17.15 14.88
C LEU A 117 2.49 -17.12 16.04
N GLN A 118 3.51 -16.28 15.96
CA GLN A 118 4.50 -16.08 17.02
C GLN A 118 4.10 -14.95 17.99
N GLY A 119 2.90 -14.39 17.85
CA GLY A 119 2.38 -13.33 18.71
C GLY A 119 3.09 -11.99 18.53
N ARG A 120 3.77 -11.77 17.40
CA ARG A 120 4.45 -10.50 17.10
C ARG A 120 3.52 -9.58 16.32
N PRO A 121 3.14 -8.42 16.88
CA PRO A 121 2.17 -7.52 16.27
C PRO A 121 2.76 -6.59 15.22
N TYR A 122 4.08 -6.59 15.03
CA TYR A 122 4.79 -5.63 14.19
C TYR A 122 5.91 -6.30 13.40
N SER A 123 6.00 -5.97 12.11
CA SER A 123 7.10 -6.38 11.25
C SER A 123 7.34 -5.35 10.16
N GLU A 124 8.60 -5.13 9.81
CA GLU A 124 9.01 -4.32 8.68
C GLU A 124 9.67 -5.21 7.63
N ILE A 125 9.36 -4.97 6.34
CA ILE A 125 9.99 -5.64 5.21
C ILE A 125 10.32 -4.58 4.17
N GLY A 126 11.56 -4.58 3.67
CA GLY A 126 12.00 -3.62 2.63
C GLY A 126 12.22 -2.20 3.13
N TRP A 127 12.23 -1.98 4.45
CA TRP A 127 12.54 -0.70 5.09
C TRP A 127 13.98 -0.61 5.63
N GLY A 128 14.73 -1.70 5.55
CA GLY A 128 16.15 -1.76 5.94
C GLY A 128 17.08 -1.36 4.80
N GLU A 129 18.10 -0.59 5.16
CA GLU A 129 19.08 0.13 4.32
C GLU A 129 18.51 1.34 3.56
N ARG A 130 18.77 2.52 4.14
CA ARG A 130 18.72 3.80 3.47
C ARG A 130 20.02 4.56 3.74
#